data_AF-A0A7S4EA83-F1
#
_entry.id   AF-A0A7S4EA83-F1
#
_cell.length_a   1.000
_cell.length_b   1.000
_cell.length_c   1.000
_cell.angle_alpha   90.00
_cell.angle_beta   90.00
_cell.angle_gamma   90.00
#
_symmetry.space_group_name_H-M   'P 1'
#
loop_
_entity.id
_entity.type
_entity.pdbx_description
1 polymer ?
#
loop_
_entity_poly.entity_id
_entity_poly.type
_entity_poly.pdbx_seq_one_letter_code
_entity_poly.pdbx_strand_id
1 'polypeptide(L)'
;MGYNNDVRVWNPAAGSAAIKDKPEGHSGGVHALLTFVDPATGALRVATGSLDKTVRVWDAVTGGALLVIGVGKRVNALAFFVDPATGAPRLACGCDEGVRVFDAVAGGEALLELHVRAGALEVLEGHSSRTRRRARSGLLVE
;
A
#
# COMPACT_ATOMS: atom_id res chain seq x y z
N MET A 1 14.76 22.15 -11.60
CA MET A 1 15.48 20.87 -11.45
C MET A 1 14.43 19.78 -11.32
N GLY A 2 14.38 18.83 -12.25
CA GLY A 2 13.40 17.73 -12.21
C GLY A 2 13.91 16.63 -11.28
N TYR A 3 13.10 16.25 -10.29
CA TYR A 3 13.31 15.00 -9.58
C TYR A 3 12.91 13.88 -10.55
N ASN A 4 13.85 13.04 -10.96
CA ASN A 4 13.51 11.84 -11.72
C ASN A 4 12.87 10.87 -10.72
N ASN A 5 11.56 10.66 -10.83
CA ASN A 5 10.76 9.80 -9.93
C ASN A 5 10.94 8.30 -10.24
N ASP A 6 12.06 7.93 -10.87
CA ASP A 6 12.35 6.58 -11.31
C ASP A 6 12.62 5.69 -10.08
N VAL A 7 11.79 4.67 -9.88
CA VAL A 7 12.17 3.53 -9.03
C VAL A 7 13.08 2.62 -9.84
N ARG A 8 14.25 2.31 -9.30
CA ARG A 8 15.16 1.33 -9.87
C ARG A 8 15.28 0.16 -8.91
N VAL A 9 14.90 -1.02 -9.37
CA VAL A 9 15.14 -2.28 -8.67
C VAL A 9 16.50 -2.81 -9.12
N TRP A 10 17.37 -3.08 -8.16
CA TRP A 10 18.72 -3.59 -8.40
C TRP A 10 18.80 -5.01 -7.85
N ASN A 11 19.35 -5.93 -8.63
CA ASN A 11 19.73 -7.24 -8.11
C ASN A 11 21.13 -7.14 -7.50
N PRO A 12 21.27 -7.27 -6.15
CA PRO A 12 22.56 -7.13 -5.49
C PRO A 12 23.54 -8.27 -5.84
N ALA A 13 23.04 -9.43 -6.29
CA ALA A 13 23.88 -10.56 -6.68
C ALA A 13 24.42 -10.46 -8.12
N ALA A 14 23.78 -9.66 -8.98
CA ALA A 14 24.15 -9.52 -10.39
C ALA A 14 25.08 -8.33 -10.67
N GLY A 15 25.49 -7.56 -9.65
CA GLY A 15 26.40 -6.43 -9.78
C GLY A 15 25.84 -5.33 -10.69
N SER A 16 25.09 -4.37 -10.13
CA SER A 16 24.64 -3.13 -10.81
C SER A 16 23.87 -3.25 -12.13
N ALA A 17 23.65 -4.45 -12.66
CA ALA A 17 22.80 -4.65 -13.83
C ALA A 17 21.33 -4.41 -13.44
N ALA A 18 20.80 -3.26 -13.83
CA ALA A 18 19.37 -2.98 -13.77
C ALA A 18 18.63 -4.07 -14.56
N ILE A 19 17.63 -4.71 -13.94
CA ILE A 19 16.95 -5.83 -14.59
C ILE A 19 15.83 -5.27 -15.49
N LYS A 20 16.06 -5.38 -16.80
CA LYS A 20 15.17 -5.07 -17.94
C LYS A 20 14.61 -3.64 -18.05
N ASP A 21 14.19 -3.35 -19.28
CA ASP A 21 13.71 -2.06 -19.79
C ASP A 21 12.83 -1.30 -18.81
N LYS A 22 13.32 -0.12 -18.41
CA LYS A 22 12.65 0.95 -17.67
C LYS A 22 11.26 0.56 -17.13
N PRO A 23 11.18 -0.12 -15.97
CA PRO A 23 9.91 -0.37 -15.32
C PRO A 23 9.18 0.96 -15.20
N GLU A 24 7.88 1.01 -15.55
CA GLU A 24 7.08 2.21 -15.32
C GLU A 24 7.16 2.52 -13.81
N GLY A 25 7.95 3.54 -13.50
CA GLY A 25 8.19 3.99 -12.14
C GLY A 25 7.01 4.78 -11.61
N HIS A 26 7.21 5.35 -10.43
CA HIS A 26 6.25 6.32 -9.91
C HIS A 26 6.28 7.61 -10.73
N SER A 27 5.12 8.25 -10.90
CA SER A 27 5.06 9.57 -11.53
C SER A 27 5.29 10.72 -10.54
N GLY A 28 5.41 10.40 -9.25
CA GLY A 28 5.69 11.31 -8.14
C GLY A 28 6.79 10.78 -7.21
N GLY A 29 7.26 11.63 -6.31
CA GLY A 29 8.32 11.29 -5.35
C GLY A 29 7.99 10.04 -4.53
N VAL A 30 8.98 9.18 -4.34
CA VAL A 30 8.86 7.95 -3.54
C VAL A 30 9.23 8.27 -2.11
N HIS A 31 8.31 8.02 -1.18
CA HIS A 31 8.49 8.35 0.25
C HIS A 31 8.53 7.13 1.16
N ALA A 32 8.10 5.97 0.66
CA ALA A 32 8.09 4.74 1.43
C ALA A 32 8.67 3.58 0.62
N LEU A 33 9.41 2.72 1.29
CA LEU A 33 10.00 1.50 0.76
C LEU A 33 9.91 0.41 1.83
N LEU A 34 9.55 -0.80 1.42
CA LEU A 34 9.79 -1.99 2.23
C LEU A 34 10.11 -3.20 1.36
N THR A 35 10.66 -4.23 2.01
CA THR A 35 10.78 -5.57 1.43
C THR A 35 9.98 -6.56 2.24
N PHE A 36 9.44 -7.58 1.60
CA PHE A 36 8.79 -8.69 2.29
C PHE A 36 8.99 -9.99 1.52
N VAL A 37 8.84 -11.11 2.22
CA VAL A 37 8.86 -12.44 1.61
C VAL A 37 7.42 -12.89 1.45
N ASP A 38 7.04 -13.27 0.23
CA ASP A 38 5.76 -13.92 -0.02
C ASP A 38 5.73 -15.26 0.73
N PRO A 39 4.84 -15.43 1.72
CA PRO A 39 4.81 -16.64 2.53
C PRO A 39 4.42 -17.89 1.74
N ALA A 40 3.73 -17.74 0.59
CA ALA A 40 3.31 -18.86 -0.24
C ALA A 40 4.41 -19.35 -1.20
N THR A 41 5.27 -18.44 -1.67
CA THR A 41 6.26 -18.75 -2.72
C THR A 41 7.71 -18.63 -2.25
N GLY A 42 7.97 -17.99 -1.11
CA GLY A 42 9.31 -17.65 -0.65
C GLY A 42 9.97 -16.51 -1.45
N ALA A 43 9.25 -15.89 -2.39
CA ALA A 43 9.81 -14.85 -3.24
C ALA A 43 10.03 -13.55 -2.46
N LEU A 44 11.22 -12.94 -2.62
CA LEU A 44 11.51 -11.61 -2.10
C LEU A 44 10.84 -10.55 -2.98
N ARG A 45 10.03 -9.70 -2.38
CA ARG A 45 9.32 -8.60 -3.03
C ARG A 45 9.76 -7.26 -2.48
N VAL A 46 9.76 -6.25 -3.33
CA VAL A 46 9.97 -4.84 -2.98
C VAL A 46 8.65 -4.11 -3.16
N ALA A 47 8.23 -3.30 -2.19
CA ALA A 47 7.09 -2.41 -2.33
C ALA A 47 7.50 -0.95 -2.10
N THR A 48 6.97 -0.02 -2.89
CA THR A 48 7.18 1.42 -2.71
C THR A 48 5.88 2.21 -2.73
N GLY A 49 5.84 3.27 -1.92
CA GLY A 49 4.71 4.21 -1.86
C GLY A 49 5.12 5.60 -2.33
N SER A 50 4.25 6.27 -3.07
CA SER A 50 4.55 7.55 -3.72
C SER A 50 3.48 8.64 -3.56
N LEU A 51 3.90 9.88 -3.81
CA LEU A 51 3.03 11.04 -4.02
C LEU A 51 2.08 10.87 -5.21
N ASP A 52 2.36 9.97 -6.15
CA ASP A 52 1.45 9.64 -7.25
C ASP A 52 0.21 8.87 -6.81
N LYS A 53 0.08 8.64 -5.50
CA LYS A 53 -1.06 8.00 -4.84
C LYS A 53 -1.16 6.50 -5.13
N THR A 54 -0.05 5.88 -5.51
CA THR A 54 0.03 4.45 -5.73
C THR A 54 1.03 3.78 -4.79
N VAL A 55 0.77 2.50 -4.53
CA VAL A 55 1.80 1.56 -4.06
C VAL A 55 2.12 0.62 -5.20
N ARG A 56 3.39 0.40 -5.47
CA ARG A 56 3.86 -0.53 -6.50
C ARG A 56 4.66 -1.65 -5.85
N VAL A 57 4.55 -2.86 -6.39
CA VAL A 57 5.26 -4.04 -5.90
C VAL A 57 5.99 -4.71 -7.06
N TRP A 58 7.24 -5.11 -6.82
CA TRP A 58 8.09 -5.81 -7.79
C TRP A 58 8.67 -7.08 -7.18
N ASP A 59 8.99 -8.03 -8.04
CA ASP A 59 9.87 -9.13 -7.71
C ASP A 59 11.31 -8.61 -7.58
N ALA A 60 11.95 -8.86 -6.43
CA ALA A 60 13.26 -8.30 -6.12
C ALA A 60 14.41 -8.95 -6.92
N VAL A 61 14.21 -10.16 -7.42
CA VAL A 61 15.24 -10.97 -8.10
C VAL A 61 15.24 -10.70 -9.60
N THR A 62 14.06 -10.50 -10.19
CA THR A 62 13.83 -10.33 -11.61
C THR A 62 13.50 -8.88 -12.01
N GLY A 63 13.21 -8.00 -11.04
CA GLY A 63 12.76 -6.64 -11.30
C GLY A 63 11.37 -6.55 -11.96
N GLY A 64 10.68 -7.68 -12.12
CA GLY A 64 9.36 -7.73 -12.75
C GLY A 64 8.32 -6.98 -11.91
N ALA A 65 7.55 -6.11 -12.55
CA ALA A 65 6.42 -5.46 -11.90
C ALA A 65 5.32 -6.48 -11.60
N LEU A 66 4.85 -6.52 -10.35
CA LEU A 66 3.84 -7.46 -9.87
C LEU A 66 2.50 -6.77 -9.61
N LEU A 67 2.51 -5.61 -8.93
CA LEU A 67 1.29 -4.90 -8.55
C LEU A 67 1.41 -3.39 -8.74
N VAL A 68 0.28 -2.76 -9.05
CA VAL A 68 0.04 -1.32 -8.93
C VAL A 68 -1.28 -1.14 -8.19
N ILE A 69 -1.22 -0.59 -6.98
CA ILE A 69 -2.35 -0.42 -6.07
C ILE A 69 -2.69 1.07 -5.99
N GLY A 70 -3.91 1.45 -6.36
CA GLY A 70 -4.41 2.81 -6.23
C GLY A 70 -4.84 3.11 -4.80
N VAL A 71 -4.07 3.93 -4.08
CA VAL A 71 -4.42 4.38 -2.71
C VAL A 71 -5.31 5.62 -2.77
N GLY A 72 -5.23 6.41 -3.83
CA GLY A 72 -6.02 7.64 -4.02
C GLY A 72 -5.57 8.83 -3.16
N LYS A 73 -4.60 8.62 -2.26
CA LYS A 73 -3.95 9.60 -1.39
C LYS A 73 -2.43 9.40 -1.42
N ARG A 74 -1.66 10.43 -1.09
CA ARG A 74 -0.20 10.33 -1.06
C ARG A 74 0.22 9.27 -0.05
N VAL A 75 1.15 8.41 -0.43
CA VAL A 75 1.65 7.35 0.45
C VAL A 75 2.92 7.81 1.13
N ASN A 76 2.90 7.81 2.45
CA ASN A 76 3.96 8.34 3.31
C ASN A 76 4.70 7.24 4.07
N ALA A 77 4.07 6.08 4.27
CA ALA A 77 4.65 4.94 4.97
C ALA A 77 4.09 3.62 4.43
N LEU A 78 4.86 2.55 4.55
CA LEU A 78 4.44 1.19 4.26
C LEU A 78 4.83 0.27 5.42
N ALA A 79 3.99 -0.74 5.69
CA ALA A 79 4.30 -1.84 6.58
C ALA A 79 3.74 -3.15 6.00
N PHE A 80 4.47 -4.24 6.19
CA PHE A 80 4.05 -5.59 5.85
C PHE A 80 3.77 -6.36 7.13
N PHE A 81 2.72 -7.18 7.11
CA PHE A 81 2.45 -8.14 8.18
C PHE A 81 1.72 -9.37 7.63
N VAL A 82 1.76 -10.45 8.39
CA VAL A 82 0.93 -11.63 8.16
C VAL A 82 -0.25 -11.53 9.11
N ASP A 83 -1.46 -11.57 8.57
CA ASP A 83 -2.68 -11.59 9.37
C ASP A 83 -2.67 -12.83 10.28
N PRO A 84 -2.63 -12.67 11.61
CA PRO A 84 -2.51 -13.80 12.54
C PRO A 84 -3.75 -14.71 12.53
N ALA A 85 -4.92 -14.21 12.10
CA ALA A 85 -6.14 -14.99 12.04
C ALA A 85 -6.23 -15.83 10.76
N THR A 86 -5.75 -15.31 9.63
CA THR A 86 -5.92 -15.96 8.31
C THR A 86 -4.62 -16.49 7.72
N GLY A 87 -3.46 -16.11 8.26
CA GLY A 87 -2.14 -16.37 7.67
C GLY A 87 -1.88 -15.58 6.38
N ALA A 88 -2.79 -14.69 5.99
CA ALA A 88 -2.70 -14.00 4.70
C ALA A 88 -1.74 -12.80 4.77
N PRO A 89 -0.92 -12.58 3.74
CA PRO A 89 0.01 -11.45 3.69
C PRO A 89 -0.75 -10.13 3.47
N ARG A 90 -0.40 -9.10 4.25
CA ARG A 90 -1.06 -7.80 4.25
C ARG A 90 -0.05 -6.67 4.10
N LEU A 91 -0.48 -5.65 3.37
CA LEU A 91 0.28 -4.42 3.17
C LEU A 91 -0.52 -3.26 3.73
N ALA A 92 -0.04 -2.66 4.82
CA ALA A 92 -0.57 -1.42 5.33
C ALA A 92 0.16 -0.24 4.70
N CYS A 93 -0.59 0.77 4.24
CA CYS A 93 -0.03 2.03 3.78
C CYS A 93 -0.55 3.19 4.64
N GLY A 94 0.37 3.98 5.17
CA GLY A 94 0.06 5.27 5.77
C GLY A 94 -0.08 6.33 4.67
N CYS A 95 -1.20 7.03 4.65
CA CYS A 95 -1.52 8.06 3.67
C CYS A 95 -2.11 9.31 4.35
N ASP A 96 -2.24 10.42 3.61
CA ASP A 96 -2.65 11.73 4.16
C ASP A 96 -3.95 11.70 4.99
N GLU A 97 -4.85 10.74 4.75
CA GLU A 97 -6.15 10.65 5.43
C GLU A 97 -6.27 9.45 6.40
N GLY A 98 -5.16 8.73 6.63
CA GLY A 98 -5.10 7.63 7.59
C GLY A 98 -4.36 6.41 7.03
N VAL A 99 -4.80 5.20 7.40
CA VAL A 99 -4.16 3.94 7.02
C VAL A 99 -5.10 3.11 6.18
N ARG A 100 -4.59 2.53 5.10
CA ARG A 100 -5.32 1.52 4.32
C ARG A 100 -4.55 0.21 4.33
N VAL A 101 -5.26 -0.91 4.35
CA VAL A 101 -4.66 -2.25 4.30
C VAL A 101 -5.14 -2.96 3.05
N PHE A 102 -4.21 -3.59 2.35
CA PHE A 102 -4.46 -4.36 1.12
C PHE A 102 -3.92 -5.78 1.28
N ASP A 103 -4.35 -6.67 0.38
CA ASP A 103 -3.64 -7.93 0.19
C ASP A 103 -2.27 -7.64 -0.44
N ALA A 104 -1.18 -8.08 0.22
CA ALA A 104 0.17 -7.75 -0.25
C ALA A 104 0.56 -8.50 -1.53
N VAL A 105 -0.17 -9.56 -1.88
CA VAL A 105 0.15 -10.46 -3.00
C VAL A 105 -0.80 -10.29 -4.16
N ALA A 106 -2.10 -10.24 -3.89
CA ALA A 106 -3.15 -10.05 -4.89
C ALA A 106 -3.43 -8.56 -5.20
N GLY A 107 -3.08 -7.65 -4.27
CA GLY A 107 -3.45 -6.24 -4.38
C GLY A 107 -4.97 -6.04 -4.30
N GLY A 108 -5.51 -5.23 -5.21
CA GLY A 108 -6.95 -4.96 -5.30
C GLY A 108 -7.41 -3.77 -4.45
N GLU A 109 -8.67 -3.81 -4.05
CA GLU A 109 -9.31 -2.79 -3.20
C GLU A 109 -8.81 -2.87 -1.76
N ALA A 110 -9.00 -1.78 -1.01
CA ALA A 110 -8.65 -1.74 0.41
C ALA A 110 -9.54 -2.73 1.20
N LEU A 111 -8.89 -3.61 1.96
CA LEU A 111 -9.52 -4.53 2.90
C LEU A 111 -9.95 -3.83 4.19
N LEU A 112 -9.23 -2.77 4.57
CA LEU A 112 -9.51 -1.93 5.74
C LEU A 112 -9.10 -0.49 5.46
N GLU A 113 -9.91 0.46 5.92
CA GLU A 113 -9.59 1.89 5.87
C GLU A 113 -9.79 2.53 7.25
N LEU A 114 -8.70 2.91 7.89
CA LEU A 114 -8.68 3.66 9.14
C LEU A 114 -8.51 5.13 8.82
N HIS A 115 -9.51 5.95 9.13
CA HIS A 115 -9.46 7.39 8.87
C HIS A 115 -9.10 8.16 10.12
N VAL A 116 -8.14 9.07 10.02
CA VAL A 116 -7.88 10.03 11.09
C VAL A 116 -8.71 11.28 10.79
N ARG A 117 -9.85 11.42 11.46
CA ARG A 117 -10.58 12.70 11.47
C ARG A 117 -10.12 13.52 12.66
N ALA A 118 -9.91 14.83 12.44
CA ALA A 118 -9.86 15.78 13.54
C ALA A 118 -11.21 15.71 14.30
N GLY A 119 -11.26 14.96 15.39
CA GLY A 119 -12.39 14.93 16.34
C GLY A 119 -12.92 13.57 16.80
N ALA A 120 -12.65 12.43 16.14
CA ALA A 120 -13.03 11.10 16.65
C ALA A 120 -12.38 9.98 15.83
N LEU A 121 -11.91 8.92 16.52
CA LEU A 121 -11.46 7.68 15.91
C LEU A 121 -12.69 6.77 15.71
N GLU A 122 -13.14 6.57 14.47
CA GLU A 122 -14.14 5.55 14.12
C GLU A 122 -13.49 4.49 13.25
N VAL A 123 -13.55 3.22 13.67
CA VAL A 123 -13.19 2.08 12.82
C VAL A 123 -14.37 1.81 11.90
N LEU A 124 -14.20 2.03 10.60
CA LEU A 124 -15.17 1.65 9.59
C LEU A 124 -14.69 0.37 8.92
N GLU A 125 -15.29 -0.77 9.29
CA GLU A 125 -15.14 -1.99 8.50
C GLU A 125 -15.94 -1.84 7.20
N GLY A 126 -15.27 -2.09 6.06
CA GLY A 126 -15.82 -1.84 4.74
C GLY A 126 -17.01 -2.73 4.42
N HIS A 127 -18.22 -2.17 4.40
CA HIS A 127 -19.32 -2.70 3.61
C HIS A 127 -19.46 -1.92 2.31
N SER A 128 -19.52 -2.67 1.21
CA SER A 128 -19.76 -2.25 -0.17
C SER A 128 -20.62 -0.99 -0.29
N SER A 129 -20.17 -0.07 -1.15
CA SER A 129 -20.80 1.22 -1.41
C SER A 129 -22.27 1.08 -1.80
N ARG A 130 -23.19 1.35 -0.86
CA ARG A 130 -24.42 2.14 -1.09
C ARG A 130 -25.18 2.36 0.23
N THR A 131 -25.66 3.59 0.38
CA THR A 131 -26.60 4.08 1.40
C THR A 131 -25.99 4.47 2.75
N ARG A 132 -25.49 5.71 2.84
CA ARG A 132 -25.36 6.41 4.11
C ARG A 132 -26.76 6.66 4.68
N ARG A 133 -27.12 6.02 5.81
CA ARG A 133 -28.18 6.51 6.68
C ARG A 133 -27.54 7.08 7.95
N ARG A 134 -27.66 8.40 8.11
CA ARG A 134 -27.32 9.10 9.37
C ARG A 134 -28.17 8.50 10.49
N ALA A 135 -27.54 7.96 11.53
CA ALA A 135 -28.17 7.88 12.84
C ALA A 135 -27.88 9.22 13.55
N ARG A 136 -28.95 9.97 13.88
CA ARG A 136 -28.86 11.12 14.79
C ARG A 136 -28.70 10.58 16.21
N SER A 137 -27.75 11.10 16.97
CA SER A 137 -27.67 10.90 18.42
C SER A 137 -28.92 11.50 19.09
N GLY A 138 -29.74 10.65 19.69
CA GLY A 138 -30.77 11.07 20.63
C GLY A 138 -30.16 11.12 22.03
N LEU A 139 -30.01 12.34 22.56
CA LEU A 139 -29.90 12.58 23.99
C LEU A 139 -31.28 12.28 24.59
N LEU A 140 -31.36 11.46 25.64
CA LEU A 140 -32.45 11.59 26.60
C LEU A 140 -31.86 11.54 28.02
N VAL A 141 -32.02 12.67 28.69
CA VAL A 141 -31.99 12.82 30.14
C VAL A 141 -33.30 12.24 30.65
N GLU A 142 -33.25 11.38 31.66
CA GLU A 142 -33.93 11.50 32.97
C GLU A 142 -33.21 10.62 33.99
#